data_AF-A0A952WEI7-F1
#
_entry.id   AF-A0A952WEI7-F1
#
_cell.length_a   1.000
_cell.length_b   1.000
_cell.length_c   1.000
_cell.angle_alpha   90.00
_cell.angle_beta   90.00
_cell.angle_gamma   90.00
#
_symmetry.space_group_name_H-M   'P 1'
#
loop_
_entity.id
_entity.type
_entity.pdbx_description
1 polymer ?
#
loop_
_entity_poly.entity_id
_entity_poly.type
_entity_poly.pdbx_seq_one_letter_code
_entity_poly.pdbx_strand_id
1 'polypeptide(L)' 'MTQVTEAIFANGVLKPEGKLTLREHERVRVIVESLDQPDEAGRAEALREFREGVARMKFTSNGGGYPSRDELHERR' A
#
# COMPACT_ATOMS: atom_id res chain seq x y z
N MET A 1 8.19 -22.59 20.63
CA MET A 1 7.58 -21.26 20.61
C MET A 1 7.10 -21.01 19.20
N THR A 2 5.83 -20.69 18.99
CA THR A 2 5.25 -20.52 17.64
C THR A 2 5.35 -19.05 17.25
N GLN A 3 5.98 -18.74 16.12
CA GLN A 3 6.01 -17.38 15.55
C GLN A 3 4.92 -17.28 14.49
N VAL A 4 4.09 -16.23 14.55
CA VAL A 4 3.11 -15.89 13.53
C VAL A 4 3.58 -14.58 12.88
N THR A 5 3.54 -14.50 11.56
CA THR A 5 3.84 -13.29 10.79
C THR A 5 2.90 -13.21 9.60
N GLU A 6 2.56 -11.98 9.21
CA GLU A 6 1.91 -11.73 7.92
C GLU A 6 2.94 -11.85 6.81
N ALA A 7 2.46 -12.16 5.60
CA ALA A 7 3.28 -12.31 4.42
C ALA A 7 2.53 -11.85 3.17
N ILE A 8 3.26 -11.22 2.27
CA ILE A 8 2.76 -10.80 0.96
C ILE A 8 3.09 -11.89 -0.05
N PHE A 9 2.08 -12.40 -0.76
CA PHE A 9 2.30 -13.29 -1.89
C PHE A 9 2.65 -12.48 -3.14
N ALA A 10 3.89 -12.60 -3.60
CA ALA A 10 4.37 -11.91 -4.79
C ALA A 10 5.31 -12.80 -5.60
N ASN A 11 5.09 -12.90 -6.91
CA ASN A 11 5.91 -13.68 -7.85
C ASN A 11 6.06 -15.16 -7.44
N GLY A 12 5.00 -15.78 -6.93
CA GLY A 12 5.02 -17.18 -6.50
C GLY A 12 5.71 -17.44 -5.16
N VAL A 13 6.12 -16.39 -4.43
CA VAL A 13 6.83 -16.49 -3.16
C VAL A 13 6.05 -15.78 -2.06
N LEU A 14 5.90 -16.43 -0.91
CA LEU A 14 5.41 -15.80 0.33
C LEU A 14 6.55 -15.02 0.98
N LYS A 15 6.43 -13.70 1.00
CA LYS A 15 7.42 -12.80 1.59
C LYS A 15 6.93 -12.32 2.96
N PRO A 16 7.52 -12.77 4.08
CA PRO A 16 7.09 -12.33 5.40
C PRO A 16 7.38 -10.84 5.58
N GLU A 17 6.48 -10.12 6.23
CA GLU A 17 6.67 -8.69 6.54
C GLU A 17 7.70 -8.50 7.67
N GLY A 18 7.84 -9.51 8.54
CA GLY A 18 8.83 -9.56 9.61
C GLY A 18 9.98 -10.52 9.33
N LYS A 19 11.09 -10.35 10.08
CA LYS A 19 12.19 -11.32 10.06
C LYS A 19 11.75 -12.63 10.70
N LEU A 20 11.77 -13.70 9.92
CA LEU A 20 11.61 -15.05 10.42
C LEU A 20 12.93 -15.55 11.01
N THR A 21 12.87 -16.10 12.23
CA THR A 21 14.04 -16.71 12.88
C THR A 21 14.10 -18.20 12.52
N LEU A 22 14.46 -18.51 11.28
CA LEU A 22 14.57 -19.87 10.76
C LEU A 22 16.02 -20.21 10.40
N ARG A 23 16.39 -21.48 10.56
CA ARG A 23 17.66 -22.03 10.07
C ARG A 23 17.51 -22.53 8.63
N GLU A 24 18.62 -22.63 7.92
CA GLU A 24 18.61 -23.27 6.61
C GLU A 24 18.09 -24.72 6.71
N HIS A 25 17.24 -25.13 5.76
CA HIS A 25 16.60 -26.46 5.71
C HIS A 25 15.67 -26.80 6.88
N GLU A 26 15.24 -25.80 7.66
CA GLU A 26 14.27 -26.03 8.74
C GLU A 26 12.88 -26.33 8.18
N ARG A 27 12.26 -27.44 8.62
CA ARG A 27 10.89 -27.80 8.23
C ARG A 27 9.90 -26.98 9.04
N VAL A 28 9.04 -26.24 8.34
CA VAL A 28 8.00 -25.42 8.95
C VAL A 28 6.61 -25.84 8.50
N ARG A 29 5.59 -25.54 9.30
CA ARG A 29 4.18 -25.63 8.90
C ARG A 29 3.74 -24.26 8.43
N VAL A 30 3.22 -24.17 7.21
CA VAL A 30 2.62 -22.94 6.67
C VAL A 30 1.10 -23.05 6.79
N ILE A 31 0.48 -22.03 7.36
CA ILE A 31 -0.99 -21.86 7.39
C ILE A 31 -1.26 -20.61 6.56
N VAL A 32 -1.98 -20.78 5.44
CA VAL A 32 -2.35 -19.66 4.57
C VAL A 32 -3.78 -19.28 4.88
N GLU A 33 -3.95 -18.11 5.44
CA GLU A 33 -5.24 -17.47 5.63
C GLU A 33 -5.31 -16.28 4.67
N SER A 34 -6.36 -16.24 3.84
CA SER A 34 -6.59 -15.05 3.03
C SER A 34 -7.12 -13.98 3.97
N LEU A 35 -6.31 -12.94 4.20
CA LEU A 35 -6.80 -11.74 4.85
C LEU A 35 -7.75 -11.05 3.88
N ASP A 36 -8.88 -10.55 4.38
CA ASP A 36 -9.82 -9.77 3.57
C ASP A 36 -9.03 -8.69 2.84
N GLN A 37 -9.08 -8.70 1.51
CA GLN A 37 -8.59 -7.55 0.76
C GLN A 37 -9.39 -6.34 1.25
N PRO A 38 -8.75 -5.18 1.50
CA PRO A 38 -9.52 -3.96 1.73
C PRO A 38 -10.50 -3.88 0.57
N ASP A 39 -11.79 -3.90 0.91
CA ASP A 39 -12.85 -3.94 -0.06
C ASP A 39 -12.61 -2.83 -1.08
N GLU A 40 -12.87 -3.12 -2.35
CA GLU A 40 -12.63 -2.13 -3.41
C GLU A 40 -13.41 -0.83 -3.11
N ALA A 41 -14.51 -0.96 -2.37
CA ALA A 41 -15.29 0.13 -1.78
C ALA A 41 -14.51 0.97 -0.74
N GLY A 42 -13.83 0.36 0.24
CA GLY A 42 -13.04 1.06 1.25
C GLY A 42 -11.78 1.70 0.68
N ARG A 43 -11.20 1.12 -0.39
CA ARG A 43 -10.15 1.81 -1.16
C ARG A 43 -10.68 3.07 -1.83
N ALA A 44 -11.86 3.00 -2.45
CA ALA A 44 -12.49 4.16 -3.09
C ALA A 44 -12.83 5.24 -2.06
N GLU A 45 -13.32 4.85 -0.88
CA GLU A 45 -13.61 5.75 0.23
C GLU A 45 -12.35 6.41 0.79
N ALA A 46 -11.30 5.64 1.08
CA ALA A 46 -10.02 6.20 1.54
C ALA A 46 -9.40 7.19 0.54
N LEU A 47 -9.54 6.92 -0.76
CA LEU A 47 -9.12 7.85 -1.83
C LEU A 47 -9.97 9.11 -1.87
N ARG A 48 -11.28 9.02 -1.64
CA ARG A 48 -12.17 10.18 -1.54
C ARG A 48 -11.76 11.06 -0.37
N GLU A 49 -11.58 10.47 0.82
CA GLU A 49 -11.17 11.20 2.03
C GLU A 49 -9.80 11.88 1.86
N PHE A 50 -8.84 11.18 1.28
CA PHE A 50 -7.53 11.75 0.96
C PHE A 50 -7.63 12.97 0.04
N ARG A 51 -8.39 12.87 -1.05
CA ARG A 51 -8.58 13.97 -2.02
C ARG A 51 -9.29 15.16 -1.38
N GLU A 52 -10.31 14.93 -0.56
CA GLU A 52 -10.98 15.99 0.20
C GLU A 52 -10.01 16.68 1.17
N GLY A 53 -9.16 15.91 1.86
CA GLY A 53 -8.12 16.44 2.74
C GLY A 53 -7.13 17.34 2.00
N VAL A 54 -6.60 16.87 0.86
CA VAL A 54 -5.68 17.65 0.01
C VAL A 54 -6.34 18.95 -0.48
N ALA A 55 -7.61 18.89 -0.90
CA ALA A 55 -8.35 20.08 -1.34
C ALA A 55 -8.51 21.10 -0.20
N ARG A 56 -8.78 20.64 1.03
CA ARG A 56 -8.89 21.50 2.22
C ARG A 56 -7.58 22.15 2.63
N MET A 57 -6.45 21.48 2.37
CA MET A 57 -5.13 22.03 2.70
C MET A 57 -4.75 23.26 1.85
N LYS A 58 -5.50 23.54 0.76
CA LYS A 58 -5.32 24.74 -0.09
C LYS A 58 -3.86 24.98 -0.46
N PHE A 59 -3.10 23.91 -0.70
CA PHE A 59 -1.73 24.10 -1.10
C PHE A 59 -1.73 24.88 -2.43
N THR A 60 -0.95 25.95 -2.49
CA THR A 60 -0.81 26.81 -3.68
C THR A 60 0.66 27.08 -3.87
N SER A 61 1.10 27.20 -5.12
CA SER A 61 2.43 27.72 -5.45
C SER A 61 2.21 29.02 -6.22
N ASN A 62 2.74 30.12 -5.68
CA ASN A 62 2.67 31.48 -6.26
C ASN A 62 1.27 31.95 -6.71
N GLY A 63 0.22 31.62 -5.95
CA GLY A 63 -1.12 32.22 -6.13
C GLY A 63 -2.01 31.56 -7.19
N GLY A 64 -1.59 30.43 -7.78
CA GLY A 64 -2.42 29.57 -8.63
C GLY A 64 -2.65 28.19 -8.01
N GLY A 65 -3.73 27.50 -8.43
CA GLY A 65 -3.96 26.09 -8.11
C GLY A 65 -2.88 25.18 -8.72
N TYR A 66 -2.82 23.92 -8.27
CA TYR A 66 -1.86 22.99 -8.87
C TYR A 66 -2.17 22.71 -10.34
N PRO A 67 -1.13 22.67 -11.19
CA PRO A 67 -1.29 22.18 -12.54
C PRO A 67 -1.76 20.73 -12.51
N SER A 68 -2.74 20.42 -13.34
CA SER A 68 -3.14 19.08 -13.69
C SER A 68 -1.98 18.30 -14.29
N ARG A 69 -2.12 16.97 -14.32
CA ARG A 69 -1.10 16.09 -14.89
C ARG A 69 -0.76 16.48 -16.33
N ASP A 70 -1.76 16.86 -17.13
CA ASP A 70 -1.57 17.25 -18.52
C ASP A 70 -0.80 18.57 -18.64
N GLU A 71 -1.07 19.53 -17.75
CA GLU A 71 -0.33 20.80 -17.67
C GLU A 71 1.14 20.63 -17.23
N LEU A 72 1.48 19.56 -16.52
CA LEU A 72 2.87 19.25 -16.13
C LEU A 72 3.70 18.62 -17.26
N HIS A 73 3.03 18.08 -18.29
CA HIS A 73 3.67 17.41 -19.42
C HIS A 73 3.95 18.36 -20.60
N GLU A 74 3.38 19.57 -20.60
CA GLU A 74 3.77 20.65 -21.52
C GLU A 74 4.99 21.41 -20.99
N ARG A 75 6.16 20.77 -21.03
CA ARG A 75 7.45 21.49 -20.95
C ARG A 75 8.07 21.52 -22.33
N ARG A 76 7.91 22.64 -23.03
CA ARG A 76 8.66 22.95 -24.24
C ARG A 76 9.83 23.89 -23.91
#